data_AF-A0A1H6XS85-F1
#
_entry.id   AF-A0A1H6XS85-F1
#
_cell.length_a   1.000
_cell.length_b   1.000
_cell.length_c   1.000
_cell.angle_alpha   90.00
_cell.angle_beta   90.00
_cell.angle_gamma   90.00
#
_symmetry.space_group_name_H-M   'P 1'
#
loop_
_entity.id
_entity.type
_entity.pdbx_description
1 polymer ?
#
loop_
_entity_poly.entity_id
_entity_poly.type
_entity_poly.pdbx_seq_one_letter_code
_entity_poly.pdbx_strand_id
1 'polypeptide(L)'
;MKKLLSEKLFIFGMIFVQFSCSEELYEEKINQTSYSVRYVNSEFYKKNKSLINTLEHNKINNISKIINDTINGITIDTDLVKYVESQENNSYTFMVLNQDGNFLDNLVLMSQSDGTYQPYLLRHYLSSLEINALNTNQNINFTNKTKVFKITESNIVTDVFDKIGLEDCVVNYTTEEVVTLTPIDQCDCFPTAFEESFSHVLIGDMICTQGGGGGGGSEIVTSPHSIGGGGPVTPCDDLIYKDSITEFASKMIELKTKAGNQNFESAYVLYQNASQGLLFSQEQVGDPNDKYTGGQVELNLSNDIYSTPTNGIGFIHCHLNNGTTFGVFSFSDILGFAQLAVLSTRPVVEFGLYVTSDLGTFALKIKNKTAFRSYFQMMNSIQNEFEIEFAKTVKKTDGIDKQKKGFLKFLKAKNLDAMIEFYEKNSTTNNWNRLKLNSNESQIIEEPCN
;
A
#
# COMPACT_ATOMS: atom_id res chain seq x y z
N MET A 1 -36.53 -43.29 41.26
CA MET A 1 -36.29 -41.96 40.66
C MET A 1 -34.83 -41.50 40.71
N LYS A 2 -34.08 -41.71 41.80
CA LYS A 2 -32.64 -41.32 41.88
C LYS A 2 -31.69 -42.04 40.91
N LYS A 3 -31.97 -43.29 40.50
CA LYS A 3 -31.13 -44.06 39.56
C LYS A 3 -31.22 -43.57 38.11
N LEU A 4 -32.39 -43.11 37.67
CA LEU A 4 -32.57 -42.61 36.29
C LEU A 4 -31.93 -41.22 36.06
N LEU A 5 -31.70 -40.46 37.13
CA LEU A 5 -31.10 -39.13 37.03
C LEU A 5 -29.57 -39.20 36.90
N SER A 6 -28.92 -40.22 37.45
CA SER A 6 -27.46 -40.34 37.37
C SER A 6 -26.97 -40.89 36.03
N GLU A 7 -27.73 -41.77 35.37
CA GLU A 7 -27.40 -42.26 34.03
C GLU A 7 -27.56 -41.17 32.95
N LYS A 8 -28.56 -40.30 33.09
CA LYS A 8 -28.74 -39.17 32.16
C LYS A 8 -27.72 -38.05 32.34
N LEU A 9 -27.23 -37.81 33.58
CA LEU A 9 -26.15 -36.84 33.80
C LEU A 9 -24.80 -37.33 33.24
N PHE A 10 -24.55 -38.64 33.25
CA PHE A 10 -23.30 -39.19 32.72
C PHE A 10 -23.23 -39.11 31.18
N ILE A 11 -24.35 -39.31 30.50
CA ILE A 11 -24.45 -39.18 29.03
C ILE A 11 -24.29 -37.71 28.60
N PHE A 12 -24.81 -36.76 29.36
CA PHE A 12 -24.65 -35.32 29.05
C PHE A 12 -23.21 -34.84 29.27
N GLY A 13 -22.49 -35.41 30.23
CA GLY A 13 -21.07 -35.11 30.47
C GLY A 13 -20.14 -35.65 29.37
N MET A 14 -20.45 -36.80 28.76
CA MET A 14 -19.63 -37.37 27.68
C MET A 14 -19.76 -36.60 26.36
N ILE A 15 -20.92 -35.98 26.10
CA ILE A 15 -21.17 -35.19 24.88
C ILE A 15 -20.35 -33.88 24.90
N PHE A 16 -20.07 -33.31 26.07
CA PHE A 16 -19.28 -32.07 26.17
C PHE A 16 -17.75 -32.28 26.04
N VAL A 17 -17.23 -33.50 26.19
CA VAL A 17 -15.78 -33.77 26.05
C VAL A 17 -15.38 -33.97 24.58
N GLN A 18 -16.34 -34.06 23.65
CA GLN A 18 -16.04 -34.18 22.20
C GLN A 18 -16.17 -32.86 21.43
N PHE A 19 -16.47 -31.75 22.11
CA PHE A 19 -16.50 -30.40 21.51
C PHE A 19 -15.39 -29.48 22.04
N SER A 20 -14.28 -30.05 22.52
CA SER A 20 -13.02 -29.30 22.56
C SER A 20 -12.54 -29.14 21.13
N CYS A 21 -12.95 -28.04 20.49
CA CYS A 21 -12.42 -27.57 19.22
C CYS A 21 -10.92 -27.33 19.41
N SER A 22 -10.09 -28.32 19.08
CA SER A 22 -8.71 -28.00 18.69
C SER A 22 -8.82 -27.11 17.47
N GLU A 23 -8.12 -25.98 17.45
CA GLU A 23 -7.77 -25.30 16.20
C GLU A 23 -6.97 -26.32 15.38
N GLU A 24 -7.66 -27.13 14.58
CA GLU A 24 -7.03 -27.96 13.57
C GLU A 24 -6.52 -26.99 12.51
N LEU A 25 -5.20 -26.76 12.53
CA LEU A 25 -4.47 -26.19 11.40
C LEU A 25 -4.91 -26.96 10.16
N TYR A 26 -5.56 -26.26 9.23
CA TYR A 26 -6.03 -26.83 7.99
C TYR A 26 -4.83 -27.30 7.17
N GLU A 27 -4.51 -28.59 7.24
CA GLU A 27 -3.52 -29.23 6.36
C GLU A 27 -4.22 -29.66 5.08
N GLU A 28 -4.06 -28.85 4.04
CA GLU A 28 -4.43 -29.26 2.69
C GLU A 28 -3.46 -30.35 2.22
N LYS A 29 -3.92 -31.61 2.21
CA LYS A 29 -3.16 -32.73 1.62
C LYS A 29 -3.28 -32.67 0.10
N ILE A 30 -2.34 -31.96 -0.51
CA ILE A 30 -2.14 -31.85 -1.96
C ILE A 30 -1.60 -33.19 -2.50
N ASN A 31 -2.15 -33.65 -3.63
CA ASN A 31 -1.69 -34.87 -4.30
C ASN A 31 -0.31 -34.68 -4.95
N GLN A 32 0.70 -35.36 -4.40
CA GLN A 32 2.00 -35.73 -4.99
C GLN A 32 2.90 -34.61 -5.56
N THR A 33 3.10 -33.55 -4.79
CA THR A 33 4.39 -32.85 -4.81
C THR A 33 5.20 -33.25 -3.56
N SER A 34 6.53 -33.23 -3.63
CA SER A 34 7.43 -33.63 -2.53
C SER A 34 7.52 -32.60 -1.41
N TYR A 35 6.58 -31.65 -1.37
CA TYR A 35 6.58 -30.48 -0.50
C TYR A 35 5.18 -30.18 0.04
N SER A 36 5.14 -29.62 1.24
CA SER A 36 3.96 -29.01 1.87
C SER A 36 4.19 -27.51 1.99
N VAL A 37 3.14 -26.74 1.73
CA VAL A 37 3.17 -25.27 1.78
C VAL A 37 2.06 -24.80 2.69
N ARG A 38 2.37 -23.92 3.63
CA ARG A 38 1.40 -23.35 4.55
C ARG A 38 1.80 -21.97 5.02
N TYR A 39 0.81 -21.15 5.34
CA TYR A 39 1.06 -19.92 6.08
C TYR A 39 1.20 -20.26 7.57
N VAL A 40 2.18 -19.62 8.22
CA VAL A 40 2.47 -19.82 9.63
C VAL A 40 2.57 -18.45 10.32
N ASN A 41 2.05 -18.38 11.54
CA ASN A 41 2.08 -17.18 12.36
C ASN A 41 3.40 -17.09 13.15
N SER A 42 3.56 -15.99 13.88
CA SER A 42 4.76 -15.75 14.67
C SER A 42 5.03 -16.78 15.76
N GLU A 43 4.00 -17.37 16.36
CA GLU A 43 4.17 -18.39 17.39
C GLU A 43 4.77 -19.68 16.84
N PHE A 44 4.46 -20.02 15.59
CA PHE A 44 4.99 -21.21 14.94
C PHE A 44 6.50 -21.08 14.72
N TYR A 45 6.94 -20.05 13.99
CA TYR A 45 8.34 -19.93 13.61
C TYR A 45 9.24 -19.49 14.77
N LYS A 46 8.70 -18.79 15.80
CA LYS A 46 9.45 -18.45 17.03
C LYS A 46 9.86 -19.66 17.86
N LYS A 47 9.26 -20.84 17.64
CA LYS A 47 9.73 -22.10 18.26
C LYS A 47 11.08 -22.56 17.68
N ASN A 48 11.43 -22.10 16.48
CA ASN A 48 12.69 -22.42 15.82
C ASN A 48 13.79 -21.43 16.24
N LYS A 49 14.53 -21.77 17.31
CA LYS A 49 15.60 -20.91 17.85
C LYS A 49 16.69 -20.58 16.82
N SER A 50 16.99 -21.49 15.90
CA SER A 50 17.99 -21.27 14.86
C SER A 50 17.55 -20.17 13.90
N LEU A 51 16.30 -20.23 13.45
CA LEU A 51 15.68 -19.19 12.62
C LEU A 51 15.65 -17.84 13.33
N ILE A 52 15.22 -17.81 14.60
CA ILE A 52 15.17 -16.58 15.39
C ILE A 52 16.57 -16.01 15.59
N ASN A 53 17.57 -16.84 15.88
CA ASN A 53 18.95 -16.38 15.98
C ASN A 53 19.41 -15.78 14.65
N THR A 54 19.08 -16.39 13.51
CA THR A 54 19.36 -15.79 12.19
C THR A 54 18.65 -14.45 12.04
N LEU A 55 17.40 -14.28 12.46
CA LEU A 55 16.73 -12.97 12.41
C LEU A 55 17.37 -11.95 13.37
N GLU A 56 17.55 -12.30 14.64
CA GLU A 56 18.05 -11.42 15.71
C GLU A 56 19.52 -11.01 15.53
N HIS A 57 20.40 -11.91 15.07
CA HIS A 57 21.80 -11.57 14.78
C HIS A 57 21.92 -10.45 13.74
N ASN A 58 20.89 -10.27 12.92
CA ASN A 58 20.79 -9.18 11.94
C ASN A 58 20.17 -7.90 12.52
N LYS A 59 20.27 -7.69 13.84
CA LYS A 59 19.75 -6.52 14.58
C LYS A 59 18.26 -6.28 14.39
N ILE A 60 17.52 -7.34 14.15
CA ILE A 60 16.05 -7.38 14.20
C ILE A 60 15.64 -7.41 15.68
N ASN A 61 15.91 -6.32 16.41
CA ASN A 61 15.65 -6.26 17.83
C ASN A 61 14.19 -5.88 18.08
N ASN A 62 13.50 -6.72 18.85
CA ASN A 62 12.05 -6.76 19.04
C ASN A 62 11.29 -7.18 17.77
N ILE A 63 11.08 -8.49 17.61
CA ILE A 63 10.12 -9.08 16.66
C ILE A 63 8.68 -8.73 17.11
N SER A 64 8.39 -7.44 17.07
CA SER A 64 7.05 -6.89 16.92
C SER A 64 6.60 -7.13 15.47
N LYS A 65 5.30 -7.02 15.21
CA LYS A 65 4.62 -7.40 13.95
C LYS A 65 5.34 -6.97 12.67
N ILE A 66 6.09 -5.87 12.74
CA ILE A 66 6.79 -5.25 11.63
C ILE A 66 8.24 -4.98 12.04
N ILE A 67 9.19 -5.53 11.29
CA ILE A 67 10.61 -5.22 11.48
C ILE A 67 10.95 -4.04 10.58
N ASN A 68 11.18 -2.87 11.17
CA ASN A 68 11.62 -1.69 10.43
C ASN A 68 13.14 -1.55 10.55
N ASP A 69 13.84 -1.63 9.43
CA ASP A 69 15.14 -0.99 9.33
C ASP A 69 14.98 0.42 8.78
N THR A 70 15.14 1.40 9.68
CA THR A 70 15.12 2.82 9.34
C THR A 70 16.35 3.27 8.54
N ILE A 71 17.46 2.53 8.57
CA ILE A 71 18.70 2.97 7.91
C ILE A 71 18.62 2.75 6.39
N ASN A 72 18.00 1.65 5.97
CA ASN A 72 17.93 1.28 4.56
C ASN A 72 16.48 1.16 4.02
N GLY A 73 15.49 1.57 4.80
CA GLY A 73 14.11 1.73 4.32
C GLY A 73 13.39 0.43 3.99
N ILE A 74 13.78 -0.67 4.66
CA ILE A 74 13.15 -1.97 4.51
C ILE A 74 12.27 -2.27 5.70
N THR A 75 11.09 -2.78 5.37
CA THR A 75 10.15 -3.24 6.36
C THR A 75 9.80 -4.71 6.07
N ILE A 76 10.09 -5.62 7.01
CA ILE A 76 9.74 -7.05 6.86
C ILE A 76 8.45 -7.30 7.63
N ASP A 77 7.44 -7.82 6.92
CA ASP A 77 6.21 -8.31 7.55
C ASP A 77 6.47 -9.70 8.14
N THR A 78 6.22 -9.84 9.43
CA THR A 78 6.46 -11.08 10.19
C THR A 78 5.18 -11.71 10.72
N ASP A 79 4.02 -11.13 10.43
CA ASP A 79 2.73 -11.65 10.85
C ASP A 79 2.31 -12.81 9.96
N LEU A 80 2.55 -12.71 8.65
CA LEU A 80 2.20 -13.72 7.67
C LEU A 80 3.45 -14.27 6.99
N VAL A 81 3.93 -15.41 7.49
CA VAL A 81 5.12 -16.08 6.94
C VAL A 81 4.68 -17.30 6.15
N LYS A 82 5.21 -17.44 4.94
CA LYS A 82 4.99 -18.65 4.15
C LYS A 82 6.07 -19.68 4.49
N TYR A 83 5.65 -20.85 4.95
CA TYR A 83 6.50 -21.98 5.26
C TYR A 83 6.38 -23.04 4.17
N VAL A 84 7.52 -23.48 3.66
CA VAL A 84 7.63 -24.57 2.68
C VAL A 84 8.46 -25.67 3.30
N GLU A 85 7.97 -26.90 3.27
CA GLU A 85 8.63 -28.07 3.86
C GLU A 85 8.68 -29.21 2.86
N SER A 86 9.88 -29.66 2.54
CA SER A 86 10.17 -30.84 1.74
C SER A 86 10.74 -31.96 2.61
N GLN A 87 11.04 -33.13 2.02
CA GLN A 87 11.64 -34.24 2.76
C GLN A 87 13.01 -33.92 3.37
N GLU A 88 13.78 -33.04 2.73
CA GLU A 88 15.17 -32.77 3.10
C GLU A 88 15.39 -31.38 3.71
N ASN A 89 14.53 -30.41 3.38
CA ASN A 89 14.72 -29.01 3.76
C ASN A 89 13.39 -28.29 4.00
N ASN A 90 13.44 -27.19 4.74
CA ASN A 90 12.34 -26.24 4.87
C ASN A 90 12.80 -24.80 4.65
N SER A 91 11.86 -23.92 4.35
CA SER A 91 12.12 -22.49 4.19
C SER A 91 11.00 -21.64 4.76
N TYR A 92 11.38 -20.43 5.19
CA TYR A 92 10.46 -19.38 5.63
C TYR A 92 10.61 -18.19 4.70
N THR A 93 9.50 -17.75 4.10
CA THR A 93 9.47 -16.60 3.20
C THR A 93 8.70 -15.47 3.87
N PHE A 94 9.37 -14.35 4.04
CA PHE A 94 8.84 -13.11 4.59
C PHE A 94 8.65 -12.09 3.47
N MET A 95 7.57 -11.32 3.53
CA MET A 95 7.37 -10.20 2.60
C MET A 95 8.26 -9.03 3.01
N VAL A 96 8.96 -8.47 2.02
CA VAL A 96 9.76 -7.26 2.20
C VAL A 96 9.02 -6.09 1.56
N LEU A 97 8.51 -5.20 2.40
CA LEU A 97 7.93 -3.93 2.03
C LEU A 97 9.07 -2.92 1.78
N ASN A 98 9.29 -2.59 0.51
CA ASN A 98 10.24 -1.57 0.10
C ASN A 98 9.55 -0.20 0.04
N GLN A 99 10.17 0.84 0.61
CA GLN A 99 9.62 2.19 0.58
C GLN A 99 9.40 2.75 -0.84
N ASP A 100 10.26 2.38 -1.78
CA ASP A 100 10.17 2.84 -3.17
C ASP A 100 9.06 2.10 -3.95
N GLY A 101 8.68 0.91 -3.49
CA GLY A 101 7.58 0.10 -4.05
C GLY A 101 7.73 -0.29 -5.52
N ASN A 102 8.94 -0.21 -6.08
CA ASN A 102 9.27 -0.54 -7.46
C ASN A 102 9.54 -2.04 -7.70
N PHE A 103 9.71 -2.81 -6.62
CA PHE A 103 10.01 -4.24 -6.67
C PHE A 103 9.18 -4.98 -5.64
N LEU A 104 8.82 -6.22 -5.96
CA LEU A 104 8.35 -7.18 -4.96
C LEU A 104 9.59 -7.92 -4.44
N ASP A 105 9.92 -7.69 -3.18
CA ASP A 105 11.06 -8.31 -2.52
C ASP A 105 10.55 -9.34 -1.49
N ASN A 106 11.26 -10.48 -1.38
CA ASN A 106 11.00 -11.51 -0.38
C ASN A 106 12.30 -11.90 0.31
N LEU A 107 12.27 -12.01 1.63
CA LEU A 107 13.36 -12.59 2.41
C LEU A 107 13.05 -14.08 2.61
N VAL A 108 13.90 -14.95 2.06
CA VAL A 108 13.79 -16.40 2.19
C VAL A 108 14.88 -16.89 3.12
N LEU A 109 14.49 -17.56 4.21
CA LEU A 109 15.39 -18.25 5.12
C LEU A 109 15.32 -19.75 4.82
N MET A 110 16.37 -20.30 4.20
CA MET A 110 16.41 -21.71 3.79
C MET A 110 17.24 -22.54 4.77
N SER A 111 16.67 -23.64 5.28
CA SER A 111 17.36 -24.54 6.21
C SER A 111 18.60 -25.15 5.56
N GLN A 112 19.65 -25.31 6.35
CA GLN A 112 20.88 -26.01 6.00
C GLN A 112 20.94 -27.36 6.73
N SER A 113 21.81 -28.26 6.26
CA SER A 113 21.99 -29.59 6.85
C SER A 113 22.51 -29.59 8.30
N ASP A 114 23.13 -28.49 8.74
CA ASP A 114 23.58 -28.28 10.12
C ASP A 114 22.50 -27.69 11.04
N GLY A 115 21.27 -27.50 10.51
CA GLY A 115 20.15 -26.90 11.24
C GLY A 115 20.18 -25.37 11.30
N THR A 116 21.15 -24.70 10.66
CA THR A 116 21.16 -23.24 10.49
C THR A 116 20.26 -22.80 9.33
N TYR A 117 20.04 -21.49 9.22
CA TYR A 117 19.29 -20.90 8.11
C TYR A 117 20.18 -19.94 7.32
N GLN A 118 20.22 -20.14 6.01
CA GLN A 118 20.86 -19.23 5.07
C GLN A 118 19.84 -18.23 4.53
N PRO A 119 20.03 -16.91 4.79
CA PRO A 119 19.18 -15.88 4.23
C PRO A 119 19.47 -15.61 2.75
N TYR A 120 18.40 -15.40 2.00
CA TYR A 120 18.39 -14.96 0.61
C TYR A 120 17.36 -13.86 0.41
N LEU A 121 17.69 -12.83 -0.36
CA LEU A 121 16.73 -11.87 -0.86
C LEU A 121 16.35 -12.23 -2.29
N LEU A 122 15.08 -12.45 -2.53
CA LEU A 122 14.50 -12.57 -3.86
C LEU A 122 13.95 -11.19 -4.25
N ARG A 123 14.39 -10.67 -5.39
CA ARG A 123 13.85 -9.44 -5.99
C ARG A 123 13.16 -9.74 -7.29
N HIS A 124 11.87 -9.45 -7.37
CA HIS A 124 11.07 -9.61 -8.57
C HIS A 124 10.95 -8.28 -9.31
N TYR A 125 11.39 -8.29 -10.56
CA TYR A 125 11.30 -7.19 -11.53
C TYR A 125 10.01 -7.37 -12.33
N LEU A 126 8.90 -6.99 -11.72
CA LEU A 126 7.57 -7.06 -12.32
C LEU A 126 7.20 -5.72 -12.95
N SER A 127 6.54 -5.76 -14.10
CA SER A 127 5.89 -4.58 -14.67
C SER A 127 4.64 -4.19 -13.87
N SER A 128 4.15 -2.97 -14.03
CA SER A 128 2.93 -2.52 -13.34
C SER A 128 1.68 -3.34 -13.71
N LEU A 129 1.60 -3.80 -14.97
CA LEU A 129 0.52 -4.70 -15.40
C LEU A 129 0.59 -6.05 -14.67
N GLU A 130 1.79 -6.56 -14.44
CA GLU A 130 2.02 -7.79 -13.69
C GLU A 130 1.72 -7.60 -12.21
N ILE A 131 2.13 -6.48 -11.61
CA ILE A 131 1.73 -6.17 -10.23
C ILE A 131 0.20 -6.13 -10.11
N ASN A 132 -0.50 -5.55 -11.08
CA ASN A 132 -1.96 -5.56 -11.11
C ASN A 132 -2.52 -6.98 -11.30
N ALA A 133 -1.91 -7.78 -12.16
CA ALA A 133 -2.25 -9.19 -12.33
C ALA A 133 -2.11 -9.96 -11.00
N LEU A 134 -1.06 -9.74 -10.21
CA LEU A 134 -0.93 -10.33 -8.86
C LEU A 134 -2.09 -9.93 -7.97
N ASN A 135 -2.39 -8.63 -7.91
CA ASN A 135 -3.44 -8.09 -7.05
C ASN A 135 -4.85 -8.55 -7.45
N THR A 136 -5.02 -9.04 -8.67
CA THR A 136 -6.28 -9.56 -9.22
C THR A 136 -6.30 -11.08 -9.35
N ASN A 137 -5.37 -11.76 -8.66
CA ASN A 137 -5.24 -13.22 -8.70
C ASN A 137 -5.14 -13.77 -10.13
N GLN A 138 -4.30 -13.15 -10.95
CA GLN A 138 -3.95 -13.64 -12.28
C GLN A 138 -2.54 -14.23 -12.24
N ASN A 139 -2.35 -15.29 -13.02
CA ASN A 139 -1.05 -15.93 -13.16
C ASN A 139 -0.03 -15.03 -13.85
N ILE A 140 1.20 -15.05 -13.33
CA ILE A 140 2.32 -14.28 -13.87
C ILE A 140 3.48 -15.19 -14.14
N ASN A 141 4.13 -14.94 -15.28
CA ASN A 141 5.37 -15.60 -15.62
C ASN A 141 6.56 -14.90 -14.95
N PHE A 142 7.13 -15.53 -13.93
CA PHE A 142 8.32 -15.07 -13.21
C PHE A 142 9.66 -15.46 -13.88
N THR A 143 9.62 -16.18 -15.01
CA THR A 143 10.82 -16.58 -15.76
C THR A 143 11.68 -15.36 -16.08
N ASN A 144 12.97 -15.41 -15.68
CA ASN A 144 13.96 -14.35 -15.86
C ASN A 144 13.60 -13.00 -15.20
N LYS A 145 12.61 -12.96 -14.30
CA LYS A 145 12.19 -11.73 -13.61
C LYS A 145 12.60 -11.70 -12.16
N THR A 146 13.25 -12.74 -11.65
CA THR A 146 13.71 -12.76 -10.28
C THR A 146 15.22 -12.82 -10.23
N LYS A 147 15.80 -11.98 -9.38
CA LYS A 147 17.20 -12.09 -8.98
C LYS A 147 17.28 -12.56 -7.55
N VAL A 148 18.20 -13.47 -7.29
CA VAL A 148 18.49 -14.00 -5.97
C VAL A 148 19.79 -13.39 -5.47
N PHE A 149 19.76 -12.87 -4.26
CA PHE A 149 20.94 -12.37 -3.56
C PHE A 149 21.13 -13.21 -2.31
N LYS A 150 22.25 -13.93 -2.23
CA LYS A 150 22.64 -14.59 -0.98
C LYS A 150 23.16 -13.53 -0.03
N ILE A 151 22.69 -13.57 1.21
CA ILE A 151 23.13 -12.67 2.27
C ILE A 151 24.21 -13.41 3.06
N THR A 152 25.45 -12.91 3.02
CA THR A 152 26.63 -13.62 3.50
C THR A 152 27.17 -13.09 4.82
N GLU A 153 26.85 -11.85 5.18
CA GLU A 153 27.31 -11.21 6.40
C GLU A 153 26.23 -11.21 7.49
N SER A 154 26.68 -10.98 8.73
CA SER A 154 25.87 -10.85 9.95
C SER A 154 24.93 -9.63 9.98
N ASN A 155 24.64 -9.03 8.82
CA ASN A 155 23.68 -7.96 8.69
C ASN A 155 22.92 -8.03 7.35
N ILE A 156 21.83 -8.82 7.33
CA ILE A 156 20.77 -8.88 6.30
C ILE A 156 20.47 -7.49 5.76
N VAL A 157 20.48 -6.51 6.65
CA VAL A 157 20.11 -5.16 6.33
C VAL A 157 21.13 -4.46 5.42
N THR A 158 22.44 -4.59 5.66
CA THR A 158 23.47 -3.96 4.79
C THR A 158 23.70 -4.75 3.50
N ASP A 159 23.69 -6.08 3.58
CA ASP A 159 23.91 -6.96 2.41
C ASP A 159 22.79 -6.89 1.37
N VAL A 160 21.57 -6.53 1.78
CA VAL A 160 20.47 -6.27 0.84
C VAL A 160 20.79 -5.08 -0.09
N PHE A 161 21.76 -4.22 0.24
CA PHE A 161 22.14 -3.05 -0.57
C PHE A 161 23.47 -3.22 -1.30
N ASP A 162 24.44 -3.96 -0.76
CA ASP A 162 25.78 -4.13 -1.35
C ASP A 162 25.85 -5.22 -2.45
N LYS A 163 24.70 -5.52 -3.06
CA LYS A 163 24.39 -6.73 -3.84
C LYS A 163 25.50 -7.24 -4.78
N ILE A 164 26.03 -8.42 -4.46
CA ILE A 164 26.63 -9.35 -5.43
C ILE A 164 25.50 -10.28 -5.91
N GLY A 165 25.15 -10.19 -7.20
CA GLY A 165 24.18 -11.11 -7.80
C GLY A 165 24.76 -12.51 -7.91
N LEU A 166 23.97 -13.54 -7.59
CA LEU A 166 24.31 -14.91 -7.97
C LEU A 166 23.81 -15.15 -9.39
N GLU A 167 24.73 -15.42 -10.32
CA GLU A 167 24.38 -15.75 -11.71
C GLU A 167 23.90 -17.20 -11.87
N ASP A 168 24.15 -18.08 -10.87
CA ASP A 168 23.97 -19.54 -10.99
C ASP A 168 22.90 -20.16 -10.06
N CYS A 169 21.94 -19.38 -9.56
CA CYS A 169 20.79 -19.96 -8.84
C CYS A 169 19.59 -20.09 -9.78
N VAL A 170 19.11 -21.31 -9.99
CA VAL A 170 17.82 -21.55 -10.65
C VAL A 170 16.75 -21.49 -9.58
N VAL A 171 15.83 -20.54 -9.72
CA VAL A 171 14.59 -20.53 -8.93
C VAL A 171 13.48 -21.07 -9.81
N ASN A 172 12.97 -22.24 -9.47
CA ASN A 172 11.79 -22.80 -10.11
C ASN A 172 10.56 -22.21 -9.44
N TYR A 173 9.76 -21.47 -10.20
CA TYR A 173 8.48 -20.94 -9.73
C TYR A 173 7.36 -21.92 -10.06
N THR A 174 6.60 -22.29 -9.05
CA THR A 174 5.24 -22.80 -9.21
C THR A 174 4.29 -21.72 -8.71
N THR A 175 3.42 -21.25 -9.60
CA THR A 175 2.27 -20.41 -9.24
C THR A 175 1.11 -21.36 -8.96
N GLU A 176 0.67 -21.43 -7.72
CA GLU A 176 -0.49 -22.23 -7.34
C GLU A 176 -1.62 -21.32 -6.85
N GLU A 177 -2.83 -21.62 -7.30
CA GLU A 177 -4.05 -20.97 -6.88
C GLU A 177 -4.53 -21.64 -5.58
N VAL A 178 -4.52 -20.89 -4.49
CA VAL A 178 -5.01 -21.34 -3.18
C VAL A 178 -6.38 -20.72 -2.95
N VAL A 179 -7.39 -21.59 -2.80
CA VAL A 179 -8.77 -21.20 -2.49
C VAL A 179 -8.96 -21.25 -0.98
N THR A 180 -9.17 -20.09 -0.36
CA THR A 180 -9.53 -20.01 1.05
C THR A 180 -11.03 -19.82 1.16
N LEU A 181 -11.70 -20.78 1.84
CA LEU A 181 -13.13 -20.71 2.11
C LEU A 181 -13.34 -20.04 3.47
N THR A 182 -13.83 -18.81 3.47
CA THR A 182 -14.24 -18.13 4.70
C THR A 182 -15.72 -18.40 4.97
N PRO A 183 -16.08 -18.97 6.13
CA PRO A 183 -17.47 -19.04 6.55
C PRO A 183 -18.01 -17.62 6.68
N ILE A 184 -19.14 -17.33 6.04
CA ILE A 184 -19.82 -16.06 6.24
C ILE A 184 -20.52 -16.15 7.60
N ASP A 185 -20.07 -15.35 8.58
CA ASP A 185 -20.72 -15.23 9.89
C ASP A 185 -22.09 -14.53 9.72
N GLN A 186 -23.09 -15.28 9.27
CA GLN A 186 -24.49 -14.95 9.40
C GLN A 186 -25.13 -15.86 10.45
N CYS A 187 -25.57 -15.22 11.54
CA CYS A 187 -26.30 -15.73 12.70
C CYS A 187 -26.78 -17.20 12.68
N ASP A 188 -26.38 -17.93 13.73
CA ASP A 188 -27.02 -19.11 14.34
C ASP A 188 -28.18 -19.73 13.53
N CYS A 189 -27.84 -20.49 12.49
CA CYS A 189 -28.51 -21.72 12.03
C CYS A 189 -27.90 -22.13 10.68
N PHE A 190 -26.85 -22.96 10.70
CA PHE A 190 -26.19 -23.59 9.55
C PHE A 190 -25.62 -22.63 8.47
N PRO A 191 -24.28 -22.54 8.32
CA PRO A 191 -23.71 -21.78 7.21
C PRO A 191 -23.98 -22.53 5.90
N THR A 192 -24.83 -21.96 5.04
CA THR A 192 -25.09 -22.47 3.68
C THR A 192 -24.25 -21.79 2.60
N ALA A 193 -23.35 -20.87 2.97
CA ALA A 193 -22.53 -20.12 2.01
C ALA A 193 -21.10 -19.91 2.55
N PHE A 194 -20.12 -20.15 1.68
CA PHE A 194 -18.71 -19.82 1.87
C PHE A 194 -18.36 -18.70 0.88
N GLU A 195 -17.54 -17.75 1.32
CA GLU A 195 -16.89 -16.82 0.41
C GLU A 195 -15.57 -17.45 -0.04
N GLU A 196 -15.44 -17.70 -1.34
CA GLU A 196 -14.19 -18.19 -1.95
C GLU A 196 -13.27 -16.99 -2.15
N SER A 197 -12.14 -16.98 -1.45
CA SER A 197 -11.05 -16.05 -1.74
C SER A 197 -9.91 -16.81 -2.40
N PHE A 198 -9.54 -16.37 -3.59
CA PHE A 198 -8.39 -16.89 -4.32
C PHE A 198 -7.15 -16.13 -3.88
N SER A 199 -6.04 -16.83 -3.68
CA SER A 199 -4.72 -16.24 -3.48
C SER A 199 -3.72 -17.00 -4.33
N HIS A 200 -2.80 -16.30 -4.99
CA HIS A 200 -1.75 -16.93 -5.77
C HIS A 200 -0.49 -17.05 -4.94
N VAL A 201 0.04 -18.27 -4.86
CA VAL A 201 1.14 -18.62 -3.98
C VAL A 201 2.36 -18.89 -4.84
N LEU A 202 3.37 -18.03 -4.73
CA LEU A 202 4.64 -18.19 -5.45
C LEU A 202 5.55 -19.17 -4.71
N ILE A 203 5.63 -20.42 -5.14
CA ILE A 203 6.54 -21.42 -4.57
C ILE A 203 7.84 -21.37 -5.38
N GLY A 204 8.90 -20.86 -4.78
CA GLY A 204 10.22 -20.82 -5.38
C GLY A 204 11.12 -21.90 -4.79
N ASP A 205 11.40 -22.97 -5.52
CA ASP A 205 12.49 -23.90 -5.17
C ASP A 205 13.79 -23.32 -5.69
N MET A 206 14.68 -22.95 -4.78
CA MET A 206 15.98 -22.40 -5.11
C MET A 206 17.04 -23.49 -5.09
N ILE A 207 17.53 -23.87 -6.27
CA ILE A 207 18.66 -24.78 -6.41
C ILE A 207 19.86 -23.92 -6.81
N CYS A 208 20.77 -23.70 -5.86
CA CYS A 208 22.04 -23.04 -6.14
C CYS A 208 23.14 -24.10 -6.26
N THR A 209 23.80 -24.18 -7.41
CA THR A 209 25.05 -24.94 -7.54
C THR A 209 26.20 -24.09 -6.99
N GLN A 210 27.05 -24.65 -6.14
CA GLN A 210 28.22 -23.92 -5.61
C GLN A 210 29.23 -23.65 -6.74
N GLY A 211 29.13 -22.49 -7.40
CA GLY A 211 30.09 -22.00 -8.38
C GLY A 211 31.29 -21.33 -7.70
N GLY A 212 32.50 -21.79 -8.03
CA GLY A 212 33.76 -21.19 -7.57
C GLY A 212 34.03 -19.85 -8.26
N GLY A 213 34.44 -18.85 -7.48
CA GLY A 213 34.61 -17.48 -7.93
C GLY A 213 35.78 -17.25 -8.91
N GLY A 214 35.59 -16.29 -9.80
CA GLY A 214 36.61 -15.67 -10.65
C GLY A 214 36.26 -14.21 -10.88
N GLY A 215 37.15 -13.30 -10.50
CA GLY A 215 36.88 -11.85 -10.44
C GLY A 215 37.36 -11.03 -11.63
N GLY A 216 37.09 -9.71 -11.52
CA GLY A 216 37.85 -8.62 -12.13
C GLY A 216 37.19 -7.95 -13.33
N GLY A 217 36.92 -6.63 -13.24
CA GLY A 217 36.52 -5.86 -14.43
C GLY A 217 36.06 -4.41 -14.24
N SER A 218 36.99 -3.53 -13.87
CA SER A 218 37.12 -2.07 -14.11
C SER A 218 35.90 -1.20 -14.49
N GLU A 219 35.68 -0.17 -13.67
CA GLU A 219 34.81 0.99 -13.91
C GLU A 219 35.28 1.86 -15.09
N ILE A 220 34.33 2.34 -15.89
CA ILE A 220 34.49 3.50 -16.77
C ILE A 220 33.42 4.53 -16.38
N VAL A 221 33.87 5.58 -15.69
CA VAL A 221 33.07 6.76 -15.36
C VAL A 221 33.07 7.70 -16.56
N THR A 222 31.91 7.89 -17.20
CA THR A 222 31.67 9.02 -18.11
C THR A 222 30.40 9.75 -17.67
N SER A 223 30.56 10.85 -16.95
CA SER A 223 29.47 11.79 -16.66
C SER A 223 29.17 12.64 -17.89
N PRO A 224 27.90 12.77 -18.30
CA PRO A 224 27.43 13.95 -18.97
C PRO A 224 26.83 14.93 -17.96
N HIS A 225 27.20 16.20 -18.11
CA HIS A 225 26.58 17.36 -17.47
C HIS A 225 25.06 17.34 -17.74
N SER A 226 24.28 16.93 -16.75
CA SER A 226 22.84 17.17 -16.70
C SER A 226 22.62 18.52 -16.03
N ILE A 227 21.81 19.37 -16.64
CA ILE A 227 21.32 20.62 -16.04
C ILE A 227 20.39 20.19 -14.90
N GLY A 228 20.98 19.93 -13.75
CA GLY A 228 20.30 19.49 -12.53
C GLY A 228 19.48 20.61 -11.94
N GLY A 229 18.31 20.87 -12.53
CA GLY A 229 17.23 21.55 -11.84
C GLY A 229 16.81 20.65 -10.68
N GLY A 230 17.29 20.96 -9.47
CA GLY A 230 16.85 20.27 -8.26
C GLY A 230 15.33 20.35 -8.22
N GLY A 231 14.67 19.21 -8.42
CA GLY A 231 13.22 19.13 -8.28
C GLY A 231 12.78 19.57 -6.89
N PRO A 232 11.48 19.79 -6.67
CA PRO A 232 10.98 20.16 -5.36
C PRO A 232 11.41 19.14 -4.31
N VAL A 233 11.96 19.61 -3.19
CA VAL A 233 12.48 18.75 -2.11
C VAL A 233 11.49 18.61 -0.96
N THR A 234 10.53 19.54 -0.84
CA THR A 234 9.45 19.47 0.14
C THR A 234 8.07 19.61 -0.51
N PRO A 235 6.99 19.18 0.17
CA PRO A 235 5.62 19.43 -0.29
C PRO A 235 5.32 20.91 -0.56
N CYS A 236 5.88 21.83 0.23
CA CYS A 236 5.72 23.27 0.01
C CYS A 236 6.44 23.74 -1.26
N ASP A 237 7.66 23.25 -1.53
CA ASP A 237 8.39 23.58 -2.76
C ASP A 237 7.60 23.12 -4.00
N ASP A 238 7.00 21.93 -3.94
CA ASP A 238 6.19 21.41 -5.04
C ASP A 238 4.92 22.23 -5.28
N LEU A 239 4.24 22.65 -4.21
CA LEU A 239 3.06 23.51 -4.31
C LEU A 239 3.40 24.86 -4.95
N ILE A 240 4.49 25.51 -4.50
CA ILE A 240 4.98 26.78 -5.06
C ILE A 240 5.43 26.59 -6.51
N TYR A 241 6.16 25.51 -6.79
CA TYR A 241 6.63 25.18 -8.14
C TYR A 241 5.44 25.01 -9.10
N LYS A 242 4.43 24.20 -8.76
CA LYS A 242 3.26 24.00 -9.62
C LYS A 242 2.46 25.26 -9.85
N ASP A 243 2.30 26.09 -8.83
CA ASP A 243 1.65 27.41 -8.98
C ASP A 243 2.40 28.35 -9.93
N SER A 244 3.72 28.18 -10.06
CA SER A 244 4.52 28.95 -11.03
C SER A 244 4.35 28.47 -12.47
N ILE A 245 3.78 27.27 -12.68
CA ILE A 245 3.51 26.72 -14.01
C ILE A 245 2.22 27.34 -14.55
N THR A 246 2.34 28.13 -15.63
CA THR A 246 1.20 28.84 -16.26
C THR A 246 0.03 27.93 -16.60
N GLU A 247 0.29 26.71 -17.10
CA GLU A 247 -0.77 25.75 -17.44
C GLU A 247 -1.53 25.24 -16.21
N PHE A 248 -0.82 24.92 -15.12
CA PHE A 248 -1.43 24.52 -13.86
C PHE A 248 -2.31 25.65 -13.31
N ALA A 249 -1.77 26.86 -13.22
CA ALA A 249 -2.51 28.03 -12.74
C ALA A 249 -3.77 28.30 -13.58
N SER A 250 -3.65 28.18 -14.91
CA SER A 250 -4.78 28.38 -15.83
C SER A 250 -5.89 27.34 -15.62
N LYS A 251 -5.54 26.06 -15.47
CA LYS A 251 -6.52 24.99 -15.21
C LYS A 251 -7.18 25.14 -13.83
N MET A 252 -6.46 25.58 -12.80
CA MET A 252 -7.05 25.88 -11.50
C MET A 252 -8.06 27.04 -11.55
N ILE A 253 -7.78 28.09 -12.33
CA ILE A 253 -8.71 29.20 -12.56
C ILE A 253 -9.94 28.75 -13.35
N GLU A 254 -9.74 27.93 -14.38
CA GLU A 254 -10.80 27.34 -15.20
C GLU A 254 -11.74 26.50 -14.33
N LEU A 255 -11.20 25.56 -13.55
CA LEU A 255 -11.93 24.70 -12.63
C LEU A 255 -12.73 25.51 -11.59
N LYS A 256 -12.12 26.57 -11.04
CA LYS A 256 -12.81 27.48 -10.11
C LYS A 256 -13.97 28.23 -10.77
N THR A 257 -13.80 28.64 -12.03
CA THR A 257 -14.85 29.28 -12.81
C THR A 257 -15.99 28.30 -13.10
N LYS A 258 -15.67 27.05 -13.42
CA LYS A 258 -16.65 25.98 -13.66
C LYS A 258 -17.47 25.64 -12.42
N ALA A 259 -16.83 25.53 -11.25
CA ALA A 259 -17.53 25.29 -9.96
C ALA A 259 -18.69 26.26 -9.67
N GLY A 260 -18.58 27.51 -10.13
CA GLY A 260 -19.62 28.53 -9.95
C GLY A 260 -20.66 28.59 -11.06
N ASN A 261 -20.41 27.97 -12.21
CA ASN A 261 -21.22 28.16 -13.42
C ASN A 261 -21.89 26.87 -13.93
N GLN A 262 -21.53 25.70 -13.40
CA GLN A 262 -22.07 24.41 -13.81
C GLN A 262 -22.60 23.60 -12.62
N ASN A 263 -23.25 22.48 -12.90
CA ASN A 263 -23.89 21.62 -11.91
C ASN A 263 -23.29 20.20 -11.84
N PHE A 264 -22.06 20.04 -12.34
CA PHE A 264 -21.25 18.83 -12.29
C PHE A 264 -19.77 19.18 -12.07
N GLU A 265 -18.98 18.28 -11.53
CA GLU A 265 -17.57 18.49 -11.30
C GLU A 265 -16.77 18.31 -12.59
N SER A 266 -15.65 19.03 -12.68
CA SER A 266 -14.66 18.89 -13.74
C SER A 266 -13.32 18.55 -13.12
N ALA A 267 -12.50 17.77 -13.82
CA ALA A 267 -11.20 17.37 -13.33
C ALA A 267 -10.17 17.09 -14.43
N TYR A 268 -8.90 17.12 -14.01
CA TYR A 268 -7.76 16.66 -14.80
C TYR A 268 -6.87 15.78 -13.94
N VAL A 269 -6.32 14.72 -14.54
CA VAL A 269 -5.23 13.94 -13.95
C VAL A 269 -3.91 14.64 -14.23
N LEU A 270 -3.05 14.72 -13.21
CA LEU A 270 -1.71 15.26 -13.30
C LEU A 270 -0.72 14.12 -13.56
N TYR A 271 0.18 14.30 -14.53
CA TYR A 271 1.30 13.40 -14.79
C TYR A 271 2.61 14.17 -14.75
N GLN A 272 3.69 13.50 -14.32
CA GLN A 272 5.03 14.06 -14.38
C GLN A 272 5.91 13.19 -15.27
N ASN A 273 6.39 13.79 -16.36
CA ASN A 273 7.34 13.18 -17.28
C ASN A 273 8.70 13.87 -17.19
N ALA A 274 9.79 13.11 -17.24
CA ALA A 274 11.14 13.67 -17.17
C ALA A 274 11.50 14.56 -18.39
N SER A 275 10.96 14.28 -19.57
CA SER A 275 11.26 15.04 -20.79
C SER A 275 10.28 16.18 -21.07
N GLN A 276 9.02 16.04 -20.65
CA GLN A 276 7.95 16.99 -20.96
C GLN A 276 7.51 17.84 -19.75
N GLY A 277 7.95 17.49 -18.54
CA GLY A 277 7.54 18.18 -17.32
C GLY A 277 6.15 17.76 -16.85
N LEU A 278 5.42 18.72 -16.28
CA LEU A 278 4.05 18.53 -15.80
C LEU A 278 3.08 18.45 -16.98
N LEU A 279 2.28 17.40 -17.02
CA LEU A 279 1.28 17.13 -18.05
C LEU A 279 -0.09 16.95 -17.40
N PHE A 280 -1.14 17.13 -18.20
CA PHE A 280 -2.53 16.99 -17.79
C PHE A 280 -3.26 16.04 -18.74
N SER A 281 -4.18 15.24 -18.21
CA SER A 281 -5.14 14.52 -19.06
C SER A 281 -6.02 15.50 -19.86
N GLN A 282 -6.81 14.95 -20.77
CA GLN A 282 -8.03 15.63 -21.20
C GLN A 282 -8.95 15.88 -20.00
N GLU A 283 -9.81 16.89 -20.13
CA GLU A 283 -10.82 17.16 -19.10
C GLU A 283 -11.75 15.97 -18.95
N GLN A 284 -12.05 15.63 -17.70
CA GLN A 284 -13.09 14.68 -17.33
C GLN A 284 -14.19 15.45 -16.61
N VAL A 285 -15.44 15.10 -16.90
CA VAL A 285 -16.61 15.80 -16.38
C VAL A 285 -17.58 14.79 -15.77
N GLY A 286 -18.23 15.17 -14.67
CA GLY A 286 -19.33 14.42 -14.10
C GLY A 286 -20.60 14.49 -14.97
N ASP A 287 -21.60 13.68 -14.65
CA ASP A 287 -22.89 13.71 -15.35
C ASP A 287 -23.74 14.92 -14.89
N PRO A 288 -24.08 15.86 -15.79
CA PRO A 288 -24.95 16.99 -15.46
C PRO A 288 -26.36 16.60 -14.98
N ASN A 289 -26.79 15.36 -15.22
CA ASN A 289 -28.09 14.84 -14.82
C ASN A 289 -28.06 14.05 -13.51
N ASP A 290 -26.88 13.76 -12.97
CA ASP A 290 -26.75 12.99 -11.73
C ASP A 290 -27.04 13.85 -10.50
N LYS A 291 -28.32 13.87 -10.13
CA LYS A 291 -28.82 14.55 -8.93
C LYS A 291 -28.46 13.82 -7.63
N TYR A 292 -28.01 12.58 -7.69
CA TYR A 292 -27.78 11.75 -6.51
C TYR A 292 -26.36 11.94 -5.98
N THR A 293 -25.36 11.94 -6.87
CA THR A 293 -23.96 12.21 -6.49
C THR A 293 -23.66 13.70 -6.46
N GLY A 294 -24.50 14.52 -7.10
CA GLY A 294 -24.25 15.96 -7.28
C GLY A 294 -23.33 16.24 -8.46
N GLY A 295 -23.35 15.37 -9.47
CA GLY A 295 -22.53 15.46 -10.67
C GLY A 295 -21.05 15.19 -10.39
N GLN A 296 -20.73 14.23 -9.52
CA GLN A 296 -19.34 13.86 -9.22
C GLN A 296 -18.60 13.42 -10.49
N VAL A 297 -17.31 13.73 -10.55
CA VAL A 297 -16.45 13.32 -11.67
C VAL A 297 -15.75 12.00 -11.34
N GLU A 298 -15.84 11.03 -12.25
CA GLU A 298 -15.04 9.81 -12.20
C GLU A 298 -13.76 10.01 -13.01
N LEU A 299 -12.62 9.63 -12.43
CA LEU A 299 -11.30 9.85 -13.02
C LEU A 299 -10.74 8.56 -13.62
N ASN A 300 -10.62 8.56 -14.94
CA ASN A 300 -9.92 7.55 -15.70
C ASN A 300 -8.45 7.94 -15.86
N LEU A 301 -7.54 7.05 -15.43
CA LEU A 301 -6.12 7.21 -15.73
C LEU A 301 -5.90 6.89 -17.21
N SER A 302 -5.21 7.79 -17.92
CA SER A 302 -4.82 7.57 -19.31
C SER A 302 -3.79 6.42 -19.37
N ASN A 303 -3.70 5.79 -20.54
CA ASN A 303 -2.68 4.80 -20.87
C ASN A 303 -1.94 5.19 -22.17
N ASP A 304 -1.87 6.49 -22.48
CA ASP A 304 -1.03 6.96 -23.59
C ASP A 304 0.46 6.96 -23.21
N ILE A 305 1.33 7.10 -24.20
CA ILE A 305 2.79 6.95 -24.05
C ILE A 305 3.43 7.96 -23.08
N TYR A 306 2.74 9.04 -22.73
CA TYR A 306 3.24 10.09 -21.84
C TYR A 306 2.47 10.15 -20.51
N SER A 307 1.22 9.71 -20.52
CA SER A 307 0.26 9.80 -19.42
C SER A 307 -0.14 8.40 -18.99
N THR A 308 0.77 7.69 -18.34
CA THR A 308 0.52 6.35 -17.78
C THR A 308 0.18 6.43 -16.28
N PRO A 309 -0.50 5.43 -15.70
CA PRO A 309 -0.74 5.37 -14.25
C PRO A 309 0.56 5.45 -13.43
N THR A 310 1.65 4.90 -13.95
CA THR A 310 2.98 4.94 -13.31
C THR A 310 3.56 6.35 -13.21
N ASN A 311 3.17 7.26 -14.11
CA ASN A 311 3.61 8.65 -14.14
C ASN A 311 2.59 9.61 -13.51
N GLY A 312 1.43 9.10 -13.07
CA GLY A 312 0.41 9.91 -12.42
C GLY A 312 0.91 10.44 -11.08
N ILE A 313 0.76 11.75 -10.85
CA ILE A 313 1.16 12.40 -9.59
C ILE A 313 -0.01 13.06 -8.87
N GLY A 314 -1.20 13.08 -9.45
CA GLY A 314 -2.32 13.66 -8.73
C GLY A 314 -3.52 13.95 -9.58
N PHE A 315 -4.40 14.76 -9.01
CA PHE A 315 -5.61 15.23 -9.64
C PHE A 315 -5.82 16.70 -9.29
N ILE A 316 -6.39 17.45 -10.22
CA ILE A 316 -7.01 18.74 -9.92
C ILE A 316 -8.48 18.63 -10.29
N HIS A 317 -9.37 19.05 -9.40
CA HIS A 317 -10.80 19.05 -9.67
C HIS A 317 -11.50 20.22 -9.00
N CYS A 318 -12.78 20.40 -9.30
CA CYS A 318 -13.62 21.41 -8.69
C CYS A 318 -14.77 20.80 -7.90
N HIS A 319 -15.16 21.49 -6.83
CA HIS A 319 -16.38 21.20 -6.08
C HIS A 319 -17.37 22.34 -6.30
N LEU A 320 -18.65 22.00 -6.44
CA LEU A 320 -19.73 22.90 -6.83
C LEU A 320 -20.17 23.88 -5.73
N ASN A 321 -20.45 25.12 -6.12
CA ASN A 321 -20.87 26.22 -5.23
C ASN A 321 -22.38 26.22 -4.92
N ASN A 322 -23.06 25.09 -5.10
CA ASN A 322 -24.50 24.93 -4.92
C ASN A 322 -24.87 24.17 -3.63
N GLY A 323 -23.88 23.81 -2.81
CA GLY A 323 -24.05 23.06 -1.56
C GLY A 323 -24.24 21.55 -1.74
N THR A 324 -24.12 20.99 -2.96
CA THR A 324 -24.23 19.54 -3.20
C THR A 324 -22.92 18.79 -2.99
N THR A 325 -21.80 19.51 -2.96
CA THR A 325 -20.44 18.98 -2.77
C THR A 325 -19.83 19.54 -1.47
N PHE A 326 -18.67 19.02 -1.07
CA PHE A 326 -17.93 19.55 0.08
C PHE A 326 -17.14 20.80 -0.34
N GLY A 327 -16.95 21.77 0.56
CA GLY A 327 -16.05 22.90 0.29
C GLY A 327 -14.56 22.53 0.34
N VAL A 328 -14.25 21.41 1.00
CA VAL A 328 -12.94 20.75 1.08
C VAL A 328 -13.02 19.37 0.40
N PHE A 329 -12.03 18.49 0.62
CA PHE A 329 -12.03 17.13 0.10
C PHE A 329 -13.14 16.23 0.68
N SER A 330 -13.63 15.30 -0.13
CA SER A 330 -14.47 14.16 0.27
C SER A 330 -13.62 12.95 0.71
N PHE A 331 -14.23 11.92 1.29
CA PHE A 331 -13.51 10.66 1.54
C PHE A 331 -13.17 9.93 0.23
N SER A 332 -14.05 9.96 -0.77
CA SER A 332 -13.80 9.39 -2.09
C SER A 332 -12.57 10.02 -2.75
N ASP A 333 -12.31 11.31 -2.53
CA ASP A 333 -11.11 11.98 -3.03
C ASP A 333 -9.84 11.37 -2.40
N ILE A 334 -9.86 11.11 -1.08
CA ILE A 334 -8.74 10.46 -0.37
C ILE A 334 -8.51 9.06 -0.93
N LEU A 335 -9.58 8.30 -1.16
CA LEU A 335 -9.50 6.95 -1.70
C LEU A 335 -8.91 6.94 -3.12
N GLY A 336 -9.39 7.81 -4.00
CA GLY A 336 -8.84 7.97 -5.35
C GLY A 336 -7.37 8.40 -5.34
N PHE A 337 -7.01 9.31 -4.43
CA PHE A 337 -5.62 9.74 -4.27
C PHE A 337 -4.69 8.61 -3.77
N ALA A 338 -5.18 7.80 -2.83
CA ALA A 338 -4.48 6.62 -2.35
C ALA A 338 -4.30 5.56 -3.45
N GLN A 339 -5.33 5.31 -4.25
CA GLN A 339 -5.27 4.39 -5.39
C GLN A 339 -4.20 4.85 -6.40
N LEU A 340 -4.15 6.13 -6.74
CA LEU A 340 -3.11 6.68 -7.61
C LEU A 340 -1.71 6.47 -7.00
N ALA A 341 -1.55 6.72 -5.70
CA ALA A 341 -0.29 6.52 -5.00
C ALA A 341 0.20 5.06 -5.01
N VAL A 342 -0.72 4.09 -5.07
CA VAL A 342 -0.41 2.67 -5.25
C VAL A 342 0.13 2.37 -6.65
N LEU A 343 -0.46 2.98 -7.69
CA LEU A 343 -0.12 2.71 -9.09
C LEU A 343 1.13 3.45 -9.57
N SER A 344 1.37 4.64 -9.05
CA SER A 344 2.44 5.53 -9.51
C SER A 344 3.80 5.20 -8.93
N THR A 345 4.84 5.26 -9.76
CA THR A 345 6.25 5.06 -9.37
C THR A 345 6.96 6.39 -9.10
N ARG A 346 6.24 7.51 -9.17
CA ARG A 346 6.83 8.86 -9.00
C ARG A 346 7.29 9.12 -7.56
N PRO A 347 8.24 10.05 -7.35
CA PRO A 347 8.66 10.50 -6.02
C PRO A 347 7.49 11.05 -5.19
N VAL A 348 7.48 10.78 -3.88
CA VAL A 348 6.40 11.17 -2.97
C VAL A 348 6.11 12.68 -2.96
N VAL A 349 7.16 13.49 -3.09
CA VAL A 349 7.05 14.97 -3.05
C VAL A 349 6.22 15.53 -4.20
N GLU A 350 6.17 14.84 -5.34
CA GLU A 350 5.41 15.26 -6.52
C GLU A 350 3.91 15.03 -6.36
N PHE A 351 3.47 14.21 -5.39
CA PHE A 351 2.06 13.84 -5.28
C PHE A 351 1.18 14.97 -4.77
N GLY A 352 0.11 15.32 -5.48
CA GLY A 352 -0.81 16.36 -5.03
C GLY A 352 -2.24 16.16 -5.55
N LEU A 353 -3.21 16.15 -4.64
CA LEU A 353 -4.62 16.24 -4.98
C LEU A 353 -5.10 17.65 -4.64
N TYR A 354 -5.68 18.36 -5.61
CA TYR A 354 -6.11 19.75 -5.45
C TYR A 354 -7.60 19.88 -5.74
N VAL A 355 -8.30 20.63 -4.89
CA VAL A 355 -9.70 20.97 -5.09
C VAL A 355 -9.89 22.48 -5.03
N THR A 356 -10.75 23.01 -5.88
CA THR A 356 -11.06 24.44 -5.92
C THR A 356 -12.56 24.70 -6.02
N SER A 357 -13.02 25.73 -5.33
CA SER A 357 -14.41 26.21 -5.30
C SER A 357 -14.43 27.72 -5.04
N ASP A 358 -15.61 28.33 -4.87
CA ASP A 358 -15.69 29.70 -4.34
C ASP A 358 -15.22 29.80 -2.88
N LEU A 359 -15.36 28.74 -2.10
CA LEU A 359 -14.99 28.69 -0.69
C LEU A 359 -13.47 28.62 -0.46
N GLY A 360 -12.70 28.21 -1.46
CA GLY A 360 -11.25 28.17 -1.36
C GLY A 360 -10.57 27.28 -2.38
N THR A 361 -9.25 27.19 -2.26
CA THR A 361 -8.43 26.24 -3.01
C THR A 361 -7.58 25.48 -2.02
N PHE A 362 -7.65 24.15 -2.06
CA PHE A 362 -7.02 23.27 -1.10
C PHE A 362 -6.15 22.23 -1.80
N ALA A 363 -5.17 21.68 -1.07
CA ALA A 363 -4.33 20.59 -1.55
C ALA A 363 -4.13 19.52 -0.46
N LEU A 364 -4.04 18.25 -0.88
CA LEU A 364 -3.48 17.15 -0.10
C LEU A 364 -2.13 16.76 -0.67
N LYS A 365 -1.16 16.59 0.22
CA LYS A 365 0.19 16.10 -0.11
C LYS A 365 0.46 14.81 0.64
N ILE A 366 1.17 13.88 0.02
CA ILE A 366 1.57 12.64 0.68
C ILE A 366 2.85 12.89 1.47
N LYS A 367 2.84 12.53 2.75
CA LYS A 367 4.00 12.57 3.65
C LYS A 367 4.69 11.22 3.73
N ASN A 368 3.91 10.13 3.79
CA ASN A 368 4.42 8.77 3.86
C ASN A 368 3.67 7.87 2.85
N LYS A 369 4.25 7.72 1.66
CA LYS A 369 3.65 6.96 0.55
C LYS A 369 3.46 5.50 0.90
N THR A 370 4.43 4.87 1.56
CA THR A 370 4.37 3.46 1.94
C THR A 370 3.23 3.21 2.92
N ALA A 371 3.14 4.00 4.00
CA ALA A 371 2.05 3.88 4.96
C ALA A 371 0.69 4.15 4.31
N PHE A 372 0.59 5.16 3.44
CA PHE A 372 -0.66 5.49 2.75
C PHE A 372 -1.11 4.38 1.80
N ARG A 373 -0.17 3.75 1.06
CA ARG A 373 -0.43 2.58 0.21
C ARG A 373 -0.89 1.37 1.02
N SER A 374 -0.23 1.05 2.13
CA SER A 374 -0.65 -0.05 3.00
C SER A 374 -2.04 0.21 3.59
N TYR A 375 -2.34 1.45 3.96
CA TYR A 375 -3.63 1.83 4.53
C TYR A 375 -4.78 1.83 3.52
N PHE A 376 -4.48 2.02 2.22
CA PHE A 376 -5.47 2.00 1.14
C PHE A 376 -6.30 0.72 1.13
N GLN A 377 -5.68 -0.46 1.25
CA GLN A 377 -6.40 -1.73 1.24
C GLN A 377 -7.45 -1.80 2.34
N MET A 378 -7.09 -1.35 3.54
CA MET A 378 -8.02 -1.26 4.66
C MET A 378 -9.13 -0.24 4.38
N MET A 379 -8.79 0.99 3.98
CA MET A 379 -9.78 2.03 3.62
C MET A 379 -10.78 1.55 2.57
N ASN A 380 -10.31 0.77 1.58
CA ASN A 380 -11.15 0.22 0.53
C ASN A 380 -12.07 -0.90 1.05
N SER A 381 -11.54 -1.82 1.87
CA SER A 381 -12.31 -2.94 2.44
C SER A 381 -13.42 -2.51 3.38
N ILE A 382 -13.24 -1.40 4.10
CA ILE A 382 -14.21 -0.85 5.07
C ILE A 382 -14.62 0.59 4.71
N GLN A 383 -14.74 0.88 3.41
CA GLN A 383 -15.06 2.21 2.88
C GLN A 383 -16.32 2.81 3.54
N ASN A 384 -17.39 2.03 3.66
CA ASN A 384 -18.65 2.50 4.26
C ASN A 384 -18.46 3.00 5.70
N GLU A 385 -17.61 2.35 6.50
CA GLU A 385 -17.32 2.79 7.87
C GLU A 385 -16.56 4.11 7.88
N PHE A 386 -15.61 4.29 6.96
CA PHE A 386 -14.89 5.55 6.81
C PHE A 386 -15.81 6.68 6.36
N GLU A 387 -16.72 6.43 5.42
CA GLU A 387 -17.70 7.43 4.97
C GLU A 387 -18.65 7.84 6.10
N ILE A 388 -19.12 6.89 6.92
CA ILE A 388 -19.94 7.19 8.10
C ILE A 388 -19.17 8.06 9.09
N GLU A 389 -17.92 7.72 9.40
CA GLU A 389 -17.08 8.52 10.31
C GLU A 389 -16.74 9.90 9.74
N PHE A 390 -16.49 9.99 8.43
CA PHE A 390 -16.29 11.24 7.72
C PHE A 390 -17.51 12.16 7.82
N ALA A 391 -18.71 11.62 7.57
CA ALA A 391 -19.96 12.37 7.63
C ALA A 391 -20.31 12.86 9.05
N LYS A 392 -19.77 12.23 10.09
CA LYS A 392 -19.92 12.71 11.48
C LYS A 392 -19.15 13.99 11.74
N THR A 393 -18.02 14.21 11.08
CA THR A 393 -17.14 15.36 11.33
C THR A 393 -17.21 16.42 10.24
N VAL A 394 -17.53 16.07 9.00
CA VAL A 394 -17.61 16.98 7.85
C VAL A 394 -19.01 16.95 7.26
N LYS A 395 -19.67 18.12 7.22
CA LYS A 395 -21.00 18.27 6.62
C LYS A 395 -20.95 19.25 5.46
N LYS A 396 -21.57 18.89 4.33
CA LYS A 396 -21.67 19.74 3.14
C LYS A 396 -22.33 21.09 3.44
N THR A 397 -23.26 21.13 4.40
CA THR A 397 -24.00 22.33 4.81
C THR A 397 -23.27 23.23 5.80
N ASP A 398 -22.14 22.78 6.35
CA ASP A 398 -21.35 23.60 7.26
C ASP A 398 -20.53 24.65 6.50
N GLY A 399 -20.27 25.80 7.12
CA GLY A 399 -19.36 26.81 6.57
C GLY A 399 -17.92 26.29 6.47
N ILE A 400 -17.12 26.89 5.60
CA ILE A 400 -15.80 26.35 5.22
C ILE A 400 -14.87 26.10 6.42
N ASP A 401 -14.82 26.99 7.42
CA ASP A 401 -13.97 26.80 8.61
C ASP A 401 -14.36 25.57 9.43
N LYS A 402 -15.65 25.28 9.54
CA LYS A 402 -16.14 24.06 10.20
C LYS A 402 -15.80 22.83 9.38
N GLN A 403 -15.92 22.89 8.05
CA GLN A 403 -15.53 21.78 7.18
C GLN A 403 -14.02 21.49 7.27
N LYS A 404 -13.15 22.52 7.19
CA LYS A 404 -11.69 22.38 7.39
C LYS A 404 -11.36 21.70 8.72
N LYS A 405 -11.97 22.18 9.82
CA LYS A 405 -11.73 21.63 11.15
C LYS A 405 -12.25 20.20 11.28
N GLY A 406 -13.43 19.92 10.73
CA GLY A 406 -14.03 18.58 10.67
C GLY A 406 -13.15 17.59 9.90
N PHE A 407 -12.59 18.05 8.78
CA PHE A 407 -11.73 17.27 7.92
C PHE A 407 -10.41 16.92 8.62
N LEU A 408 -9.74 17.90 9.24
CA LEU A 408 -8.55 17.65 10.04
C LEU A 408 -8.81 16.71 11.23
N LYS A 409 -9.98 16.82 11.87
CA LYS A 409 -10.38 15.89 12.95
C LYS A 409 -10.55 14.47 12.43
N PHE A 410 -11.16 14.31 11.26
CA PHE A 410 -11.27 13.01 10.61
C PHE A 410 -9.89 12.42 10.30
N LEU A 411 -8.99 13.22 9.71
CA LEU A 411 -7.63 12.76 9.40
C LEU A 411 -6.92 12.26 10.65
N LYS A 412 -6.95 13.03 11.74
CA LYS A 412 -6.33 12.65 13.01
C LYS A 412 -6.99 11.41 13.64
N ALA A 413 -8.32 11.35 13.68
CA ALA A 413 -9.06 10.22 14.25
C ALA A 413 -8.79 8.91 13.51
N LYS A 414 -8.49 8.98 12.21
CA LYS A 414 -8.13 7.84 11.36
C LYS A 414 -6.63 7.69 11.14
N ASN A 415 -5.79 8.43 11.88
CA ASN A 415 -4.32 8.42 11.76
C ASN A 415 -3.81 8.68 10.32
N LEU A 416 -4.62 9.36 9.50
CA LEU A 416 -4.27 9.77 8.14
C LEU A 416 -3.37 11.00 8.15
N ASP A 417 -3.39 11.82 9.22
CA ASP A 417 -2.49 12.98 9.39
C ASP A 417 -1.00 12.57 9.55
N ALA A 418 -0.74 11.31 9.86
CA ALA A 418 0.61 10.73 9.79
C ALA A 418 1.06 10.43 8.35
N MET A 419 0.13 10.34 7.40
CA MET A 419 0.34 9.86 6.03
C MET A 419 0.17 10.95 4.97
N ILE A 420 -0.74 11.89 5.20
CA ILE A 420 -1.05 13.01 4.31
C ILE A 420 -1.10 14.33 5.06
N GLU A 421 -0.82 15.42 4.35
CA GLU A 421 -0.84 16.79 4.84
C GLU A 421 -1.89 17.61 4.09
N PHE A 422 -2.59 18.49 4.80
CA PHE A 422 -3.67 19.33 4.27
C PHE A 422 -3.21 20.78 4.16
N TYR A 423 -3.46 21.41 3.01
CA TYR A 423 -3.04 22.77 2.70
C TYR A 423 -4.21 23.60 2.19
N GLU A 424 -4.13 24.90 2.45
CA GLU A 424 -5.01 25.90 1.87
C GLU A 424 -4.20 27.00 1.19
N LYS A 425 -4.69 27.46 0.04
CA LYS A 425 -4.13 28.61 -0.65
C LYS A 425 -4.78 29.89 -0.14
N ASN A 426 -3.97 30.78 0.43
CA ASN A 426 -4.43 32.06 0.94
C ASN A 426 -4.83 32.98 -0.23
N SER A 427 -6.09 33.42 -0.25
CA SER A 427 -6.64 34.24 -1.33
C SER A 427 -6.04 35.64 -1.45
N THR A 428 -5.43 36.16 -0.38
CA THR A 428 -4.88 37.52 -0.31
C THR A 428 -3.40 37.56 -0.71
N THR A 429 -2.62 36.61 -0.19
CA THR A 429 -1.17 36.55 -0.42
C THR A 429 -0.78 35.62 -1.55
N ASN A 430 -1.71 34.77 -2.02
CA ASN A 430 -1.48 33.70 -2.99
C ASN A 430 -0.47 32.63 -2.51
N ASN A 431 -0.13 32.61 -1.22
CA ASN A 431 0.75 31.61 -0.61
C ASN A 431 -0.03 30.39 -0.10
N TRP A 432 0.64 29.24 -0.05
CA TRP A 432 0.10 28.03 0.58
C TRP A 432 0.39 28.02 2.08
N ASN A 433 -0.59 27.60 2.87
CA ASN A 433 -0.46 27.36 4.30
C ASN A 433 -0.77 25.88 4.58
N ARG A 434 0.12 25.18 5.28
CA ARG A 434 -0.18 23.87 5.86
C ARG A 434 -1.16 24.08 7.01
N LEU A 435 -2.26 23.33 6.98
CA LEU A 435 -3.27 23.33 8.02
C LEU A 435 -3.09 22.12 8.94
N LYS A 436 -3.10 22.35 10.24
CA LYS A 436 -3.10 21.28 11.24
C LYS A 436 -3.93 21.65 12.46
N LEU A 437 -4.32 20.66 13.25
CA LEU A 437 -4.94 20.93 14.55
C LEU A 437 -3.85 21.22 15.59
N ASN A 438 -4.18 22.12 16.52
CA ASN A 438 -3.42 22.22 17.76
C ASN A 438 -3.59 20.96 18.63
N SER A 439 -2.82 20.84 19.71
CA SER A 439 -2.76 19.64 20.53
C SER A 439 -4.11 19.21 21.14
N ASN A 440 -4.99 20.17 21.45
CA ASN A 440 -6.33 19.93 22.00
C ASN A 440 -7.45 19.92 20.94
N GLU A 441 -7.10 19.99 19.65
CA GLU A 441 -8.04 19.96 18.51
C GLU A 441 -9.11 21.06 18.51
N SER A 442 -8.85 22.16 19.24
CA SER A 442 -9.77 23.27 19.36
C SER A 442 -9.61 24.29 18.25
N GLN A 443 -8.43 24.41 17.65
CA GLN A 443 -8.09 25.44 16.66
C GLN A 443 -7.27 24.84 15.50
N ILE A 444 -7.45 25.45 14.33
CA ILE A 444 -6.58 25.22 13.17
C ILE A 444 -5.34 26.12 13.36
N ILE A 445 -4.17 25.53 13.20
CA ILE A 445 -2.89 26.22 13.09
C ILE A 445 -2.54 26.26 11.60
N GLU A 446 -2.20 27.45 11.12
CA GLU A 446 -1.71 27.69 9.77
C GLU A 446 -0.19 27.86 9.82
N GLU A 447 0.52 27.12 8.97
CA GLU A 447 1.97 27.24 8.80
C GLU A 447 2.28 27.61 7.36
N PRO A 448 2.77 28.83 7.10
CA PRO A 448 3.04 29.27 5.74
C PRO A 448 4.14 28.42 5.10
N CYS A 449 3.95 28.07 3.82
CA CYS A 449 5.02 27.62 2.95
C CYS A 449 5.92 28.83 2.66
N ASN A 450 7.15 28.78 3.16
CA ASN A 450 8.15 29.84 3.03
C ASN A 450 9.26 29.43 2.07
#